data_AF-A0A931Z059-F1
#
_entry.id   AF-A0A931Z059-F1
#
_cell.length_a   1.000
_cell.length_b   1.000
_cell.length_c   1.000
_cell.angle_alpha   90.00
_cell.angle_beta   90.00
_cell.angle_gamma   90.00
#
_symmetry.space_group_name_H-M   'P 1'
#
loop_
_entity.id
_entity.type
_entity.pdbx_description
1 polymer ?
#
loop_
_entity_poly.entity_id
_entity_poly.type
_entity_poly.pdbx_seq_one_letter_code
_entity_poly.pdbx_strand_id
1 'polypeptide(L)' 'MDRLRERVTVASRAVATLRELAVLAKPTRVERDAAIQRFEYSFEATWKAAQRFLQIMEGI' A
#
# COMPACT_ATOMS: atom_id res chain seq x y z
N MET A 1 -4.20 -13.23 14.49
CA MET A 1 -4.49 -13.31 13.04
C MET A 1 -5.37 -12.17 12.53
N ASP A 2 -6.36 -11.69 13.29
CA ASP A 2 -7.30 -10.66 12.79
C ASP A 2 -6.65 -9.33 12.42
N ARG A 3 -5.74 -8.82 13.27
CA ARG A 3 -4.93 -7.62 12.96
C ARG A 3 -4.04 -7.78 11.71
N LEU A 4 -3.65 -9.00 11.36
CA LEU A 4 -2.89 -9.25 10.14
C LEU A 4 -3.80 -9.15 8.91
N ARG A 5 -5.00 -9.74 8.97
CA ARG A 5 -6.01 -9.63 7.90
C ARG A 5 -6.41 -8.18 7.65
N GLU A 6 -6.60 -7.40 8.71
CA GLU A 6 -6.86 -5.95 8.61
C GLU A 6 -5.72 -5.22 7.88
N ARG A 7 -4.46 -5.48 8.26
CA ARG A 7 -3.29 -4.86 7.63
C ARG A 7 -3.15 -5.25 6.16
N VAL A 8 -3.38 -6.51 5.82
CA VAL A 8 -3.39 -6.97 4.41
C VAL A 8 -4.51 -6.29 3.63
N THR A 9 -5.68 -6.08 4.24
CA THR A 9 -6.80 -5.37 3.61
C THR A 9 -6.45 -3.91 3.37
N VAL A 10 -5.82 -3.24 4.35
CA VAL A 10 -5.35 -1.86 4.20
C VAL A 10 -4.29 -1.74 3.11
N ALA A 11 -3.28 -2.62 3.10
CA ALA A 11 -2.25 -2.64 2.05
C ALA A 11 -2.86 -2.86 0.65
N SER A 12 -3.81 -3.79 0.54
CA SER A 12 -4.51 -4.07 -0.72
C SER A 12 -5.29 -2.84 -1.23
N ARG A 13 -5.99 -2.14 -0.33
CA ARG A 13 -6.70 -0.89 -0.66
C ARG A 13 -5.73 0.22 -1.07
N ALA A 14 -4.62 0.37 -0.36
CA ALA A 14 -3.59 1.36 -0.68
C ALA A 14 -2.98 1.13 -2.08
N VAL A 15 -2.70 -0.13 -2.44
CA VAL A 15 -2.23 -0.48 -3.79
C VAL A 15 -3.32 -0.23 -4.85
N ALA A 16 -4.58 -0.52 -4.53
CA ALA A 16 -5.68 -0.26 -5.46
C ALA A 16 -5.81 1.24 -5.81
N THR A 17 -5.74 2.13 -4.82
CA THR A 17 -5.82 3.58 -5.06
C THR A 17 -4.58 4.14 -5.76
N LEU A 18 -3.41 3.52 -5.60
CA LEU A 18 -2.24 3.82 -6.43
C LEU A 18 -2.48 3.46 -7.89
N ARG A 19 -3.03 2.26 -8.16
CA ARG A 19 -3.30 1.79 -9.54
C ARG A 19 -4.24 2.72 -10.30
N GLU A 20 -5.22 3.30 -9.62
CA GLU A 20 -6.11 4.31 -10.22
C GLU A 20 -5.35 5.50 -10.84
N LEU A 21 -4.26 5.94 -10.21
CA LEU A 21 -3.44 7.05 -10.72
C LEU A 21 -2.35 6.58 -11.70
N ALA A 22 -1.82 5.37 -11.50
CA ALA A 22 -0.72 4.83 -12.32
C ALA A 22 -1.13 4.55 -13.78
N VAL A 23 -2.43 4.40 -14.06
CA VAL A 23 -2.96 4.14 -15.41
C VAL A 23 -3.33 5.41 -16.18
N LEU A 24 -3.19 6.59 -15.58
CA LEU A 24 -3.46 7.85 -16.25
C LEU A 24 -2.43 8.09 -17.37
N ALA A 25 -2.91 8.23 -18.62
CA ALA A 25 -2.03 8.39 -19.77
C ALA A 25 -1.26 9.73 -19.78
N LYS A 26 -1.87 10.80 -19.25
CA LYS A 26 -1.28 12.14 -19.17
C LYS A 26 -1.68 12.82 -17.86
N PRO A 27 -1.11 12.40 -16.72
CA PRO A 27 -1.46 13.00 -15.44
C PRO A 27 -0.98 14.46 -15.38
N THR A 28 -1.81 15.30 -14.80
CA THR A 28 -1.43 16.65 -14.34
C THR A 28 -0.32 16.57 -13.30
N ARG A 29 0.30 17.70 -12.98
CA ARG A 29 1.32 17.77 -11.90
C ARG A 29 0.75 17.29 -10.56
N VAL A 30 -0.46 17.72 -10.22
CA VAL A 30 -1.14 17.32 -8.97
C VAL A 30 -1.42 15.82 -8.93
N GLU A 31 -1.90 15.23 -10.04
CA GLU A 31 -2.14 13.78 -10.10
C GLU A 31 -0.84 12.97 -10.00
N ARG A 32 0.27 13.49 -10.57
CA ARG A 32 1.59 12.88 -10.43
C ARG A 32 2.07 12.91 -8.99
N ASP A 33 1.95 14.05 -8.31
CA ASP A 33 2.35 14.19 -6.91
C ASP A 33 1.48 13.29 -6.01
N ALA A 34 0.18 13.22 -6.29
CA ALA A 34 -0.73 12.29 -5.62
C ALA A 34 -0.35 10.82 -5.87
N ALA A 35 0.11 10.46 -7.08
CA ALA A 35 0.58 9.11 -7.37
C ALA A 35 1.84 8.76 -6.58
N ILE A 36 2.78 9.70 -6.44
CA ILE A 36 3.98 9.52 -5.61
C ILE A 36 3.59 9.33 -4.14
N GLN A 37 2.69 10.17 -3.62
CA GLN A 37 2.21 10.04 -2.25
C GLN A 37 1.50 8.69 -2.01
N ARG A 38 0.66 8.25 -2.96
CA ARG A 38 -0.02 6.95 -2.88
C ARG A 38 0.95 5.79 -2.99
N PHE A 39 2.03 5.94 -3.76
CA PHE A 39 3.11 4.95 -3.82
C PHE A 39 3.78 4.80 -2.45
N GLU A 40 4.24 5.89 -1.85
CA GLU A 40 4.87 5.88 -0.52
C GLU A 40 3.95 5.26 0.54
N TYR A 41 2.68 5.69 0.57
CA TYR A 41 1.69 5.15 1.48
C TYR A 41 1.43 3.64 1.26
N SER A 42 1.31 3.21 0.00
CA SER A 42 1.10 1.79 -0.33
C SER A 42 2.30 0.93 0.05
N PHE A 43 3.52 1.46 -0.11
CA PHE A 43 4.74 0.79 0.29
C PHE A 43 4.80 0.62 1.81
N GLU A 44 4.53 1.69 2.56
CA GLU A 44 4.50 1.65 4.02
C GLU A 44 3.44 0.68 4.55
N ALA A 45 2.22 0.71 3.99
CA ALA A 45 1.15 -0.19 4.39
C ALA A 45 1.51 -1.66 4.11
N THR A 46 2.11 -1.93 2.94
CA THR A 46 2.58 -3.27 2.57
C THR A 46 3.71 -3.75 3.47
N TRP A 47 4.70 -2.90 3.74
CA TRP A 47 5.80 -3.21 4.63
C TRP A 47 5.32 -3.53 6.05
N LYS A 48 4.43 -2.72 6.61
CA LYS A 48 3.83 -2.97 7.93
C LYS A 48 3.01 -4.27 7.98
N ALA A 49 2.37 -4.65 6.87
CA ALA A 49 1.68 -5.93 6.77
C ALA A 49 2.67 -7.11 6.74
N ALA A 50 3.74 -6.99 5.94
CA ALA A 50 4.80 -7.99 5.84
C ALA A 50 5.53 -8.20 7.17
N GLN A 51 5.93 -7.11 7.86
CA GLN A 51 6.52 -7.19 9.19
C GLN A 51 5.59 -7.92 10.17
N ARG A 52 4.28 -7.63 10.14
CA ARG A 52 3.34 -8.31 11.02
C ARG A 52 3.18 -9.79 10.67
N PHE A 53 3.25 -10.14 9.40
CA PHE A 53 3.23 -11.54 8.95
C PHE A 53 4.46 -12.29 9.49
N LEU A 54 5.65 -11.75 9.27
CA LEU A 54 6.92 -12.33 9.73
C LEU A 54 6.91 -12.51 11.26
N GLN A 55 6.46 -11.50 12.01
CA GLN A 55 6.35 -11.61 13.47
C GLN A 55 5.42 -12.74 13.93
N ILE A 56 4.33 -13.00 13.21
CA ILE A 56 3.34 -14.02 13.60
C ILE A 56 3.78 -15.41 13.16
N MET A 57 4.33 -15.54 11.96
CA MET A 57 4.61 -16.84 11.34
C MET A 57 6.04 -17.31 11.60
N GLU A 58 6.99 -16.40 11.56
CA GLU A 58 8.43 -16.68 11.62
C GLU A 58 9.06 -16.23 12.95
N GLY A 59 8.35 -15.40 13.74
CA GLY A 59 8.82 -14.89 15.03
C GLY A 59 9.91 -13.82 14.94
N ILE A 60 10.10 -13.20 13.76
CA ILE A 60 11.11 -12.18 13.47
C ILE A 60 10.50 -10.85 13.02
#